data_AF-A0A939K1D2-F1
#
_entry.id   AF-A0A939K1D2-F1
#
_cell.length_a   1.000
_cell.length_b   1.000
_cell.length_c   1.000
_cell.angle_alpha   90.00
_cell.angle_beta   90.00
_cell.angle_gamma   90.00
#
_symmetry.space_group_name_H-M   'P 1'
#
loop_
_entity.id
_entity.type
_entity.pdbx_description
1 polymer ?
#
loop_
_entity_poly.entity_id
_entity_poly.type
_entity_poly.pdbx_seq_one_letter_code
_entity_poly.pdbx_strand_id
1 'polypeptide(L)'
;MQRVKTYFFLPAILLMAFSCEKTVAPEQTTSIEQKALLVGNALPADGCSAHLLINLNATNDNGTAVLPTEVTRTLFDKAIAAEEAKQANGFWAGQKIVTIRYAPTTSTSTLECGWGKNSTVPLIQLQSLQ
;
A
#
# COMPACT_ATOMS: atom_id res chain seq x y z
N MET A 1 23.43 -27.60 -71.95
CA MET A 1 23.43 -27.50 -70.47
C MET A 1 23.70 -26.05 -70.08
N GLN A 2 22.65 -25.26 -69.81
CA GLN A 2 22.75 -23.86 -69.36
C GLN A 2 22.33 -23.79 -67.88
N ARG A 3 23.20 -23.24 -67.02
CA ARG A 3 22.93 -23.04 -65.59
C ARG A 3 22.16 -21.72 -65.41
N VAL A 4 20.92 -21.82 -64.95
CA VAL A 4 20.08 -20.68 -64.58
C VAL A 4 20.54 -20.16 -63.21
N LYS A 5 20.90 -18.87 -63.13
CA LYS A 5 21.23 -18.21 -61.86
C LYS A 5 19.93 -17.78 -61.18
N THR A 6 19.60 -18.45 -60.07
CA THR A 6 18.44 -18.15 -59.24
C THR A 6 18.73 -16.90 -58.39
N TYR A 7 18.01 -15.81 -58.62
CA TYR A 7 18.06 -14.62 -57.78
C TYR A 7 17.29 -14.88 -56.48
N PHE A 8 17.98 -14.81 -55.36
CA PHE A 8 17.42 -14.99 -54.03
C PHE A 8 16.60 -13.74 -53.66
N PHE A 9 15.29 -13.95 -53.55
CA PHE A 9 14.25 -12.97 -53.21
C PHE A 9 14.41 -12.58 -51.73
N LEU A 10 14.60 -11.29 -51.43
CA LEU A 10 14.70 -10.76 -50.06
C LEU A 10 13.38 -10.06 -49.69
N PRO A 11 12.53 -10.63 -48.81
CA PRO A 11 11.39 -9.88 -48.30
C PRO A 11 11.85 -8.99 -47.13
N ALA A 12 11.80 -7.67 -47.34
CA ALA A 12 11.96 -6.68 -46.28
C ALA A 12 10.74 -6.74 -45.36
N ILE A 13 10.94 -7.27 -44.15
CA ILE A 13 9.91 -7.37 -43.10
C ILE A 13 9.65 -5.98 -42.52
N LEU A 14 8.45 -5.46 -42.77
CA LEU A 14 7.91 -4.22 -42.23
C LEU A 14 7.44 -4.46 -40.79
N LEU A 15 8.32 -4.20 -39.81
CA LEU A 15 7.96 -4.19 -38.39
C LEU A 15 7.29 -2.86 -38.02
N MET A 16 5.98 -2.78 -38.22
CA MET A 16 5.14 -1.80 -37.53
C MET A 16 4.81 -2.32 -36.12
N ALA A 17 5.71 -2.07 -35.16
CA ALA A 17 5.35 -2.17 -33.76
C ALA A 17 4.66 -0.85 -33.37
N PHE A 18 3.33 -0.84 -33.43
CA PHE A 18 2.51 0.15 -32.74
C PHE A 18 2.71 -0.04 -31.23
N SER A 19 3.69 0.65 -30.64
CA SER A 19 3.74 0.88 -29.20
C SER A 19 2.60 1.83 -28.85
N CYS A 20 1.43 1.26 -28.59
CA CYS A 20 0.37 1.96 -27.88
C CYS A 20 0.81 2.07 -26.42
N GLU A 21 1.61 3.09 -26.11
CA GLU A 21 1.74 3.59 -24.75
C GLU A 21 0.35 4.08 -24.34
N LYS A 22 -0.41 3.20 -23.69
CA LYS A 22 -1.50 3.64 -22.84
C LYS A 22 -0.85 4.41 -21.70
N THR A 23 -0.67 5.71 -21.90
CA THR A 23 -0.50 6.66 -20.81
C THR A 23 -1.79 6.61 -20.01
N VAL A 24 -1.85 5.67 -19.06
CA VAL A 24 -2.86 5.68 -18.01
C VAL A 24 -2.61 7.00 -17.29
N ALA A 25 -3.45 7.99 -17.56
CA ALA A 25 -3.45 9.22 -16.82
C ALA A 25 -3.49 8.84 -15.33
N PRO A 26 -2.59 9.39 -14.49
CA PRO A 26 -2.66 9.11 -13.07
C PRO A 26 -4.05 9.54 -12.63
N GLU A 27 -4.87 8.56 -12.25
CA GLU A 27 -6.18 8.78 -11.68
C GLU A 27 -5.95 9.76 -10.53
N GLN A 28 -6.46 10.99 -10.67
CA GLN A 28 -6.41 11.99 -9.61
C GLN A 28 -7.29 11.45 -8.48
N THR A 29 -6.72 10.54 -7.71
CA THR A 29 -7.34 10.00 -6.51
C THR A 29 -7.38 11.15 -5.53
N THR A 30 -8.59 11.61 -5.21
CA THR A 30 -8.81 12.69 -4.27
C THR A 30 -8.09 12.36 -2.98
N SER A 31 -7.08 13.16 -2.67
CA SER A 31 -6.28 13.03 -1.46
C SER A 31 -7.09 13.51 -0.26
N ILE A 32 -7.17 12.68 0.78
CA ILE A 32 -7.87 12.96 2.03
C ILE A 32 -6.81 13.20 3.10
N GLU A 33 -6.92 14.33 3.81
CA GLU A 33 -6.11 14.64 4.99
C GLU A 33 -7.00 14.52 6.23
N GLN A 34 -6.60 13.70 7.20
CA GLN A 34 -7.35 13.53 8.45
C GLN A 34 -6.46 13.06 9.60
N LYS A 35 -6.97 13.20 10.83
CA LYS A 35 -6.40 12.54 12.00
C LYS A 35 -6.68 11.04 11.94
N ALA A 36 -5.69 10.25 12.32
CA ALA A 36 -5.77 8.81 12.45
C ALA A 36 -5.09 8.36 13.76
N LEU A 37 -5.42 7.17 14.23
CA LEU A 37 -4.63 6.48 15.25
C LEU A 37 -3.64 5.54 14.56
N LEU A 38 -2.36 5.74 14.82
CA LEU A 38 -1.32 4.76 14.58
C LEU A 38 -1.37 3.75 15.73
N VAL A 39 -1.62 2.48 15.40
CA VAL A 39 -1.73 1.39 16.37
C VAL A 39 -0.52 0.47 16.19
N GLY A 40 0.20 0.24 17.29
CA GLY A 40 1.35 -0.65 17.34
C GLY A 40 0.98 -2.12 17.20
N ASN A 41 1.99 -2.99 17.13
CA ASN A 41 1.75 -4.42 17.06
C ASN A 41 1.30 -4.94 18.43
N ALA A 42 0.04 -5.34 18.55
CA ALA A 42 -0.52 -5.85 19.79
C ALA A 42 -0.78 -7.38 19.75
N LEU A 43 -0.30 -8.10 18.73
CA LEU A 43 -0.46 -9.56 18.64
C LEU A 43 -0.04 -10.33 19.91
N PRO A 44 1.06 -9.97 20.61
CA PRO A 44 1.46 -10.67 21.84
C PRO A 44 0.49 -10.50 23.02
N ALA A 45 -0.37 -9.47 22.97
CA ALA A 45 -1.34 -9.13 24.01
C ALA A 45 -2.78 -9.37 23.53
N ASP A 46 -2.97 -10.28 22.58
CA ASP A 46 -4.27 -10.59 21.98
C ASP A 46 -4.95 -9.41 21.25
N GLY A 47 -4.14 -8.52 20.69
CA GLY A 47 -4.59 -7.45 19.80
C GLY A 47 -4.38 -7.80 18.32
N CYS A 48 -4.42 -6.77 17.48
CA CYS A 48 -4.09 -6.89 16.06
C CYS A 48 -2.64 -6.48 15.78
N SER A 49 -2.13 -6.87 14.61
CA SER A 49 -0.87 -6.34 14.09
C SER A 49 -0.99 -4.84 13.86
N ALA A 50 0.16 -4.19 13.66
CA ALA A 50 0.20 -2.74 13.52
C ALA A 50 -0.67 -2.26 12.34
N HIS A 51 -1.51 -1.25 12.58
CA HIS A 51 -2.44 -0.70 11.58
C HIS A 51 -2.77 0.77 11.84
N LEU A 52 -3.58 1.36 10.97
CA LEU A 52 -4.15 2.70 11.15
C LEU A 52 -5.66 2.60 11.42
N LEU A 53 -6.18 3.43 12.31
CA LEU A 53 -7.62 3.69 12.43
C LEU A 53 -7.93 5.09 11.90
N ILE A 54 -8.79 5.18 10.90
CA ILE A 54 -9.28 6.43 10.31
C ILE A 54 -10.76 6.64 10.65
N ASN A 55 -11.33 7.81 10.33
CA ASN A 55 -12.73 8.14 10.61
C ASN A 55 -13.08 7.94 12.09
N LEU A 56 -12.20 8.41 12.98
CA LEU A 56 -12.33 8.23 14.43
C LEU A 56 -13.64 8.84 14.93
N ASN A 57 -14.43 8.05 15.67
CA ASN A 57 -15.62 8.56 16.35
C ASN A 57 -15.21 9.32 17.62
N ALA A 58 -15.73 10.53 17.81
CA ALA A 58 -15.38 11.44 18.90
C ALA A 58 -15.65 10.87 20.31
N THR A 59 -16.43 9.80 20.43
CA THR A 59 -16.86 9.25 21.73
C THR A 59 -16.12 8.00 22.18
N ASN A 60 -15.54 7.18 21.29
CA ASN A 60 -15.06 5.84 21.65
C ASN A 60 -13.71 5.44 21.03
N ASP A 61 -12.98 6.35 20.38
CA ASP A 61 -11.73 6.04 19.64
C ASP A 61 -11.85 4.87 18.63
N ASN A 62 -13.10 4.49 18.29
CA ASN A 62 -13.40 3.50 17.29
C ASN A 62 -13.29 4.16 15.91
N GLY A 63 -12.51 3.55 15.04
CA GLY A 63 -12.33 3.97 13.66
C GLY A 63 -12.42 2.80 12.70
N THR A 64 -12.28 3.09 11.42
CA THR A 64 -12.10 2.08 10.38
C THR A 64 -10.64 1.67 10.33
N ALA A 65 -10.35 0.39 10.59
CA ALA A 65 -9.02 -0.16 10.39
C ALA A 65 -8.66 -0.18 8.91
N VAL A 66 -7.47 0.31 8.58
CA VAL A 66 -6.92 0.33 7.23
C VAL A 66 -5.43 -0.02 7.25
N LEU A 67 -4.94 -0.51 6.12
CA LEU A 67 -3.52 -0.79 5.91
C LEU A 67 -2.97 0.03 4.74
N PRO A 68 -1.72 0.50 4.78
CA PRO A 68 -1.08 1.07 3.60
C PRO A 68 -0.87 0.00 2.51
N THR A 69 -0.94 0.42 1.25
CA THR A 69 -0.47 -0.39 0.13
C THR A 69 1.01 -0.74 0.28
N GLU A 70 1.46 -1.82 -0.37
CA GLU A 70 2.88 -2.20 -0.38
C GLU A 70 3.80 -1.05 -0.81
N VAL A 71 3.38 -0.28 -1.82
CA VAL A 71 4.12 0.88 -2.35
C VAL A 71 4.37 1.95 -1.29
N THR A 72 3.47 2.11 -0.33
CA THR A 72 3.53 3.18 0.69
C THR A 72 3.79 2.66 2.09
N ARG A 73 3.94 1.33 2.24
CA ARG A 73 4.11 0.63 3.51
C ARG A 73 5.32 1.12 4.29
N THR A 74 6.41 1.47 3.60
CA THR A 74 7.62 2.00 4.24
C THR A 74 7.38 3.27 5.07
N LEU A 75 6.42 4.14 4.71
CA LEU A 75 6.11 5.33 5.51
C LEU A 75 5.52 4.93 6.87
N PHE A 76 4.64 3.95 6.87
CA PHE A 76 4.03 3.39 8.06
C PHE A 76 5.04 2.63 8.92
N ASP A 77 5.84 1.75 8.31
CA ASP A 77 6.83 0.95 9.05
C ASP A 77 7.88 1.84 9.73
N LYS A 78 8.30 2.94 9.08
CA LYS A 78 9.19 3.94 9.70
C LYS A 78 8.56 4.61 10.92
N ALA A 79 7.25 4.88 10.87
CA ALA A 79 6.54 5.46 12.00
C ALA A 79 6.45 4.48 13.18
N ILE A 80 6.18 3.19 12.90
CA ILE A 80 6.20 2.12 13.91
C ILE A 80 7.60 2.00 14.53
N ALA A 81 8.64 1.86 13.71
CA ALA A 81 10.02 1.74 14.18
C ALA A 81 10.45 2.97 15.03
N ALA A 82 9.97 4.17 14.70
CA ALA A 82 10.23 5.37 15.49
C ALA A 82 9.56 5.33 16.88
N GLU A 83 8.41 4.69 17.03
CA GLU A 83 7.78 4.49 18.34
C GLU A 83 8.40 3.31 19.11
N GLU A 84 8.79 2.22 18.43
CA GLU A 84 9.52 1.09 19.00
C GLU A 84 10.89 1.51 19.55
N ALA A 85 11.62 2.39 18.85
CA ALA A 85 12.91 2.92 19.30
C ALA A 85 12.83 3.73 20.61
N LYS A 86 11.63 4.17 21.01
CA LYS A 86 11.39 4.83 22.30
C LYS A 86 11.18 3.83 23.45
N GLN A 87 10.94 2.55 23.13
CA GLN A 87 10.68 1.51 24.10
C GLN A 87 11.98 0.77 24.44
N ALA A 88 12.23 0.52 25.72
CA ALA A 88 13.43 -0.18 26.16
C ALA A 88 13.51 -1.64 25.65
N ASN A 89 12.36 -2.25 25.38
CA ASN A 89 12.24 -3.62 24.86
C ASN A 89 12.17 -3.70 23.32
N GLY A 90 12.25 -2.55 22.62
CA GLY A 90 12.14 -2.50 21.16
C GLY A 90 10.77 -2.91 20.60
N PHE A 91 9.73 -2.89 21.44
CA PHE A 91 8.39 -3.35 21.07
C PHE A 91 7.34 -2.33 21.51
N TRP A 92 6.46 -1.95 20.59
CA TRP A 92 5.40 -0.98 20.84
C TRP A 92 4.02 -1.55 20.51
N ALA A 93 3.20 -1.72 21.56
CA ALA A 93 1.78 -2.11 21.48
C ALA A 93 0.85 -0.95 21.88
N GLY A 94 1.32 0.29 21.76
CA GLY A 94 0.55 1.48 22.10
C GLY A 94 -0.25 2.04 20.92
N GLN A 95 -0.83 3.21 21.14
CA GLN A 95 -1.50 3.99 20.11
C GLN A 95 -1.06 5.47 20.17
N LYS A 96 -1.05 6.13 19.02
CA LYS A 96 -0.69 7.54 18.90
C LYS A 96 -1.53 8.21 17.84
N ILE A 97 -2.04 9.41 18.13
CA ILE A 97 -2.71 10.24 17.11
C ILE A 97 -1.65 10.79 16.15
N VAL A 98 -1.89 10.61 14.86
CA VAL A 98 -1.09 11.13 13.76
C VAL A 98 -1.99 11.86 12.77
N THR A 99 -1.42 12.76 11.98
CA THR A 99 -2.11 13.30 10.79
C THR A 99 -1.62 12.53 9.57
N ILE A 100 -2.55 11.96 8.82
CA ILE A 100 -2.23 11.27 7.57
C ILE A 100 -2.82 12.02 6.39
N ARG A 101 -2.15 11.87 5.25
CA ARG A 101 -2.68 12.20 3.93
C ARG A 101 -2.66 10.94 3.09
N TYR A 102 -3.77 10.56 2.48
CA TYR A 102 -3.86 9.33 1.71
C TYR A 102 -4.86 9.43 0.55
N ALA A 103 -4.72 8.53 -0.41
CA ALA A 103 -5.71 8.26 -1.43
C ALA A 103 -6.40 6.90 -1.13
N PRO A 104 -7.74 6.82 -1.14
CA PRO A 104 -8.43 5.55 -0.97
C PRO A 104 -8.16 4.63 -2.17
N THR A 105 -8.17 3.32 -1.94
CA THR A 105 -8.10 2.31 -3.01
C THR A 105 -9.36 1.46 -3.01
N THR A 106 -9.56 0.69 -4.08
CA THR A 106 -10.62 -0.33 -4.16
C THR A 106 -10.18 -1.70 -3.64
N SER A 107 -8.91 -1.83 -3.23
CA SER A 107 -8.32 -3.08 -2.78
C SER A 107 -8.45 -3.25 -1.27
N THR A 108 -8.39 -4.51 -0.83
CA THR A 108 -8.39 -4.89 0.58
C THR A 108 -7.20 -5.78 0.89
N SER A 109 -6.87 -5.91 2.16
CA SER A 109 -5.84 -6.82 2.65
C SER A 109 -6.27 -7.42 3.98
N THR A 110 -5.48 -8.37 4.47
CA THR A 110 -5.71 -9.06 5.73
C THR A 110 -4.97 -8.35 6.86
N LEU A 111 -5.72 -7.92 7.87
CA LEU A 111 -5.20 -7.51 9.17
C LEU A 111 -5.20 -8.74 10.08
N GLU A 112 -4.01 -9.17 10.48
CA GLU A 112 -3.82 -10.27 11.43
C GLU A 112 -4.16 -9.82 12.85
N CYS A 113 -4.86 -10.67 13.59
CA CYS A 113 -5.20 -10.46 14.99
C CYS A 113 -4.97 -11.73 15.83
N GLY A 114 -4.98 -11.56 17.15
CA GLY A 114 -4.75 -12.63 18.13
C GLY A 114 -5.59 -13.89 17.87
N TRP A 115 -5.06 -15.03 18.32
CA TRP A 115 -5.68 -16.36 18.19
C TRP A 115 -6.02 -16.78 16.75
N GLY A 116 -5.20 -16.36 15.77
CA GLY A 116 -5.40 -16.72 14.36
C GLY A 116 -6.64 -16.07 13.73
N LYS A 117 -7.15 -14.99 14.33
CA LYS A 117 -8.23 -14.20 13.76
C LYS A 117 -7.66 -13.25 12.70
N ASN A 118 -8.45 -13.04 11.66
CA ASN A 118 -8.09 -12.17 10.54
C ASN A 118 -9.28 -11.26 10.23
N SER A 119 -9.01 -9.99 9.92
CA SER A 119 -10.00 -9.03 9.46
C SER A 119 -9.64 -8.55 8.06
N THR A 120 -10.64 -8.46 7.17
CA THR A 120 -10.44 -7.86 5.84
C THR A 120 -10.61 -6.35 5.97
N VAL A 121 -9.54 -5.61 5.67
CA VAL A 121 -9.48 -4.14 5.82
C VAL A 121 -9.17 -3.47 4.48
N PRO A 122 -9.66 -2.24 4.24
CA PRO A 122 -9.30 -1.47 3.06
C PRO A 122 -7.81 -1.15 3.00
N LEU A 123 -7.27 -1.11 1.78
CA LEU A 123 -5.95 -0.55 1.51
C LEU A 123 -6.05 0.94 1.19
N ILE A 124 -5.06 1.69 1.65
CA ILE A 124 -4.90 3.13 1.36
C ILE A 124 -3.52 3.40 0.78
N GLN A 125 -3.44 4.31 -0.19
CA GLN A 125 -2.17 4.82 -0.69
C GLN A 125 -1.73 5.98 0.20
N LEU A 126 -0.82 5.71 1.13
CA LEU A 126 -0.36 6.71 2.09
C LEU A 126 0.61 7.69 1.43
N GLN A 127 0.31 8.99 1.50
CA GLN A 127 1.10 10.06 0.89
C GLN A 127 1.96 10.78 1.93
N SER A 128 1.46 10.92 3.16
CA SER A 128 2.24 11.41 4.30
C SER A 128 1.67 10.90 5.63
N LEU A 129 2.53 10.83 6.64
CA LEU A 129 2.22 10.49 8.03
C LEU A 129 3.08 11.37 8.94
N GLN A 130 2.44 12.14 9.82
CA GLN A 130 3.06 13.11 10.73
C GLN A 130 2.63 12.87 12.17
#